data_AF-A0A0L6WCA9-F1
#
_entry.id   AF-A0A0L6WCA9-F1
#
_cell.length_a   1.000
_cell.length_b   1.000
_cell.length_c   1.000
_cell.angle_alpha   90.00
_cell.angle_beta   90.00
_cell.angle_gamma   90.00
#
_symmetry.space_group_name_H-M   'P 1'
#
loop_
_entity.id
_entity.type
_entity.pdbx_description
1 polymer ?
#
loop_
_entity_poly.entity_id
_entity_poly.type
_entity_poly.pdbx_seq_one_letter_code
_entity_poly.pdbx_strand_id
1 'polypeptide(L)' 'MNTVNSSMGFLPFQLKMGCSPWLIPPLSPLPTRASKEKKMAHDIINQLQKDIQEAQDNLLMAKVHQAYHTNER' A
#
# COMPACT_ATOMS: atom_id res chain seq x y z
N MET A 1 7.87 27.03 -1.36
CA MET A 1 6.77 26.08 -1.67
C MET A 1 6.37 25.18 -0.50
N ASN A 2 6.92 25.34 0.71
CA ASN A 2 6.55 24.55 1.90
C ASN A 2 5.82 25.39 2.97
N THR A 3 5.40 26.60 2.63
CA THR A 3 4.66 27.48 3.54
C THR A 3 3.18 27.22 3.35
N VAL A 4 2.51 26.81 4.41
CA VAL A 4 1.05 26.61 4.42
C VAL A 4 0.38 27.98 4.26
N ASN A 5 -0.60 28.08 3.36
CA ASN A 5 -1.39 29.30 3.21
C ASN A 5 -2.20 29.53 4.51
N SER A 6 -1.98 30.66 5.19
CA SER A 6 -2.63 30.97 6.47
C SER A 6 -4.15 31.10 6.38
N SER A 7 -4.70 31.39 5.19
CA SER A 7 -6.13 31.57 4.96
C SER A 7 -6.88 30.26 4.69
N MET A 8 -6.22 29.29 4.04
CA MET A 8 -6.88 28.06 3.59
C MET A 8 -6.26 26.76 4.14
N GLY A 9 -5.13 26.83 4.83
CA GLY A 9 -4.47 25.66 5.41
C GLY A 9 -3.84 24.71 4.39
N PHE A 10 -3.85 25.04 3.09
CA PHE A 10 -3.27 24.21 2.04
C PHE A 10 -1.85 24.64 1.68
N LEU A 11 -1.03 23.65 1.29
CA LEU A 11 0.25 23.90 0.65
C LEU A 11 0.03 24.42 -0.78
N PRO A 12 0.90 25.31 -1.29
CA PRO A 12 0.84 25.76 -2.68
C PRO A 12 0.87 24.61 -3.70
N PHE A 13 1.53 23.50 -3.37
CA PHE A 13 1.51 22.27 -4.16
C PHE A 13 0.08 21.70 -4.27
N GLN A 14 -0.64 21.59 -3.15
CA GLN A 14 -2.00 21.04 -3.13
C GLN A 14 -2.97 21.92 -3.90
N LEU A 15 -2.82 23.25 -3.79
CA LEU A 15 -3.63 24.20 -4.56
C LEU A 15 -3.36 24.12 -6.07
N LYS A 16 -2.12 23.83 -6.47
CA LYS A 16 -1.72 23.75 -7.88
C LYS A 16 -2.03 22.40 -8.52
N MET A 17 -1.78 21.30 -7.80
CA MET A 17 -1.91 19.93 -8.32
C MET A 17 -3.24 19.27 -7.97
N GLY A 18 -4.01 19.79 -7.01
CA GLY A 18 -5.26 19.18 -6.56
C GLY A 18 -5.08 17.87 -5.80
N CYS A 19 -3.85 17.50 -5.43
CA CYS A 19 -3.53 16.28 -4.70
C CYS A 19 -2.51 16.55 -3.58
N SER A 20 -2.48 15.68 -2.58
CA SER A 20 -1.45 15.72 -1.53
C SER A 20 -0.10 15.25 -2.09
N PRO A 21 1.01 15.93 -1.77
CA PRO A 21 2.32 15.45 -2.18
C PRO A 21 2.60 14.09 -1.54
N TRP A 22 2.98 13.10 -2.35
CA TRP A 22 3.43 11.82 -1.84
C TRP A 22 4.91 11.94 -1.46
N LEU A 23 5.19 12.04 -0.16
CA LEU A 23 6.55 12.09 0.34
C LEU A 23 7.13 10.68 0.34
N ILE A 24 8.11 10.42 -0.52
CA ILE A 24 8.89 9.18 -0.46
C ILE A 24 9.65 9.20 0.88
N PRO A 25 9.44 8.21 1.76
CA PRO A 25 10.20 8.12 3.00
C PRO A 25 11.70 8.11 2.70
N PRO A 26 12.54 8.77 3.51
CA PRO A 26 13.97 8.79 3.30
C PRO A 26 14.48 7.35 3.20
N LEU A 27 15.24 7.07 2.14
CA LEU A 27 15.94 5.80 1.95
C LEU A 27 17.09 5.73 2.96
N SER A 28 16.76 5.51 4.24
CA SER A 28 17.79 5.26 5.25
C SER A 28 18.54 4.00 4.84
N PRO A 29 19.88 4.00 4.85
CA PRO A 29 20.61 2.75 4.75
C PRO A 29 20.09 1.82 5.84
N LEU A 30 19.73 0.58 5.47
CA LEU A 30 19.29 -0.41 6.43
C LEU A 30 20.37 -0.53 7.52
N PRO A 31 20.02 -0.54 8.81
CA PRO A 31 21.00 -0.75 9.86
C PRO A 31 21.77 -2.05 9.60
N THR A 32 23.09 -1.93 9.46
CA THR A 32 24.02 -2.92 8.88
C THR A 32 24.05 -4.31 9.53
N ARG A 33 23.28 -4.57 10.60
CA ARG A 33 23.10 -5.93 11.15
C ARG A 33 21.69 -6.14 11.67
N ALA A 34 20.76 -6.46 10.77
CA ALA A 34 19.59 -7.23 11.17
C ALA A 34 20.08 -8.61 11.64
N SER A 35 19.83 -8.94 12.92
CA SER A 35 19.99 -10.31 13.43
C SER A 35 19.31 -11.30 12.47
N LYS A 36 19.86 -12.51 12.34
CA LYS A 36 19.28 -13.58 11.49
C LYS A 36 17.77 -13.76 11.76
N GLU A 37 17.38 -13.57 13.01
CA GLU A 37 15.99 -13.61 13.48
C GLU A 37 15.12 -12.48 12.91
N LYS A 38 15.67 -11.25 12.80
CA LYS A 38 14.93 -10.11 12.19
C LYS A 38 14.68 -10.33 10.70
N LYS A 39 15.62 -10.94 9.99
CA LYS A 39 15.44 -11.31 8.57
C LYS A 39 14.37 -12.38 8.43
N MET A 40 14.45 -13.45 9.23
CA MET A 40 13.45 -14.53 9.24
C MET A 40 12.05 -14.01 9.56
N ALA A 41 11.90 -13.16 10.58
CA ALA A 41 10.62 -12.55 10.91
C ALA A 41 10.07 -11.70 9.77
N HIS A 42 10.93 -10.93 9.10
CA HIS A 42 10.54 -10.13 7.94
C HIS A 42 10.08 -11.00 6.77
N ASP A 43 10.81 -12.09 6.48
CA ASP A 43 10.46 -13.02 5.41
C ASP A 43 9.11 -13.71 5.68
N ILE A 44 8.87 -14.13 6.93
CA ILE A 44 7.59 -14.72 7.35
C ILE A 44 6.43 -13.73 7.18
N ILE A 45 6.60 -12.48 7.63
CA ILE A 45 5.57 -11.45 7.48
C ILE A 45 5.28 -11.18 6.00
N ASN A 46 6.32 -11.07 5.18
CA ASN A 46 6.17 -10.85 3.75
C ASN A 46 5.46 -12.04 3.07
N GLN A 47 5.76 -13.27 3.49
CA GLN A 47 5.08 -14.45 2.97
C GLN A 47 3.60 -14.45 3.36
N LEU A 48 3.29 -14.17 4.62
CA LEU A 48 1.91 -14.08 5.09
C LEU A 48 1.10 -13.03 4.33
N GLN A 49 1.71 -11.88 4.04
CA GLN A 49 1.06 -10.83 3.24
C GLN A 49 0.77 -11.29 1.81
N LYS A 50 1.68 -12.04 1.18
CA LYS A 50 1.45 -12.63 -0.15
C LYS A 50 0.32 -13.66 -0.11
N ASP A 51 0.32 -14.54 0.88
CA ASP A 51 -0.71 -15.57 1.02
C ASP A 51 -2.10 -14.94 1.21
N ILE A 52 -2.19 -13.83 1.96
CA ILE A 52 -3.43 -13.07 2.12
C ILE A 52 -3.88 -12.46 0.78
N GLN A 53 -2.96 -11.86 0.01
CA GLN A 53 -3.29 -11.28 -1.30
C GLN A 53 -3.79 -12.36 -2.27
N GLU A 54 -3.10 -13.51 -2.33
CA GLU A 54 -3.52 -14.64 -3.17
C GLU A 54 -4.91 -15.18 -2.76
N ALA A 55 -5.17 -15.30 -1.46
CA ALA A 55 -6.48 -15.73 -0.97
C ALA A 55 -7.60 -14.73 -1.35
N GLN A 56 -7.32 -13.43 -1.32
CA GLN A 56 -8.26 -12.39 -1.74
C GLN A 56 -8.56 -12.46 -3.24
N ASP A 57 -7.54 -12.65 -4.07
CA ASP A 57 -7.67 -12.78 -5.52
C ASP A 57 -8.50 -14.03 -5.88
N ASN A 58 -8.20 -15.16 -5.24
CA ASN A 58 -8.95 -16.40 -5.43
C ASN A 58 -10.43 -16.25 -5.02
N LEU A 59 -10.69 -15.57 -3.90
CA LEU A 59 -12.05 -15.29 -3.45
C LEU A 59 -12.80 -14.38 -4.44
N LEU A 60 -12.12 -13.37 -4.98
CA LEU A 60 -12.70 -12.47 -5.99
C LEU A 60 -13.07 -13.26 -7.25
N MET A 61 -12.15 -14.08 -7.76
CA MET A 61 -12.40 -14.94 -8.91
C MET A 61 -13.60 -15.86 -8.68
N ALA A 62 -13.66 -16.53 -7.52
CA ALA A 62 -14.78 -17.43 -7.19
C ALA A 62 -16.13 -16.68 -7.21
N LYS A 63 -16.19 -15.46 -6.67
CA LYS A 63 -17.40 -14.64 -6.67
C LYS A 63 -17.80 -14.20 -8.08
N VAL A 64 -16.85 -13.81 -8.91
CA VAL A 64 -17.11 -13.45 -10.32
C VAL A 64 -17.69 -14.64 -11.08
N HIS A 65 -17.11 -15.82 -10.92
CA HIS A 65 -17.64 -17.06 -11.52
C HIS A 65 -19.05 -17.37 -11.02
N GLN A 66 -19.30 -17.26 -9.72
CA GLN A 66 -20.63 -17.49 -9.14
C GLN A 66 -21.67 -16.52 -9.72
N ALA A 67 -21.34 -15.23 -9.83
CA ALA A 67 -22.22 -14.23 -10.40
C ALA A 67 -22.50 -14.49 -11.89
N TYR A 68 -21.45 -14.83 -12.67
CA TYR A 68 -21.58 -15.20 -14.07
C TYR A 68 -22.56 -16.37 -14.25
N HIS A 69 -22.36 -17.47 -13.55
CA HIS A 69 -23.23 -18.64 -13.65
C HIS A 69 -24.65 -18.42 -13.09
N THR A 70 -24.83 -17.47 -12.18
CA THR A 70 -26.15 -17.09 -11.66
C THR A 70 -26.93 -16.23 -12.65
N ASN A 71 -26.25 -15.37 -13.41
CA ASN A 71 -26.85 -14.51 -14.43
C ASN A 71 -27.17 -15.25 -15.74
N GLU A 72 -26.47 -16.34 -16.03
CA GLU A 72 -26.74 -17.23 -17.19
C GLU A 72 -27.92 -18.20 -16.95
N ARG A 73 -28.65 -18.05 -15.84
CA ARG A 73 -29.77 -18.89 -15.43
C ARG A 73 -31.07 -18.09 -15.37
#